data_AF-A0A1M7T759-F1
#
_entry.id   AF-A0A1M7T759-F1
#
_cell.length_a   1.000
_cell.length_b   1.000
_cell.length_c   1.000
_cell.angle_alpha   90.00
_cell.angle_beta   90.00
_cell.angle_gamma   90.00
#
_symmetry.space_group_name_H-M   'P 1'
#
loop_
_entity.id
_entity.type
_entity.pdbx_description
1 polymer ?
#
loop_
_entity_poly.entity_id
_entity_poly.type
_entity_poly.pdbx_seq_one_letter_code
_entity_poly.pdbx_strand_id
1 'polypeptide(L)' 'MTEALRKSDDSTRFTDLIRVRCPPALPVAIDTAAARHLMTASEYVRRSVIDRLRADGIQISQDAGT' A
#
# COMPACT_ATOMS: atom_id res chain seq x y z
N MET A 1 -11.37 35.51 5.16
CA MET A 1 -11.53 34.65 3.97
C MET A 1 -10.20 33.92 3.81
N THR A 2 -9.94 32.93 4.68
CA THR A 2 -10.08 31.47 4.43
C THR A 2 -9.08 31.05 3.34
N GLU A 3 -8.10 30.19 3.58
CA GLU A 3 -8.26 28.82 4.09
C GLU A 3 -7.03 28.38 4.90
N ALA A 4 -7.30 27.81 6.08
CA ALA A 4 -6.33 27.01 6.80
C ALA A 4 -5.99 25.79 5.93
N LEU A 5 -4.72 25.70 5.53
CA LEU A 5 -4.16 24.53 4.87
C LEU A 5 -4.45 23.31 5.75
N ARG A 6 -5.41 22.49 5.30
CA ARG A 6 -5.88 21.29 5.99
C ARG A 6 -4.67 20.37 6.13
N LYS A 7 -4.06 20.35 7.32
CA LYS A 7 -3.01 19.41 7.70
C LYS A 7 -3.64 18.02 7.57
N SER A 8 -3.37 17.34 6.46
CA SER A 8 -3.80 15.96 6.29
C SER A 8 -3.07 15.17 7.36
N ASP A 9 -3.86 14.56 8.23
CA ASP A 9 -3.44 13.72 9.33
C ASP A 9 -2.45 12.66 8.80
N ASP A 10 -1.18 12.79 9.18
CA ASP A 10 -0.04 11.92 8.80
C ASP A 10 -0.11 10.56 9.53
N SER A 11 -1.31 10.06 9.81
CA SER A 11 -1.56 8.85 10.60
C SER A 11 -1.46 7.55 9.80
N THR A 12 -1.24 7.64 8.49
CA THR A 12 -0.95 6.48 7.61
C THR A 12 0.51 6.47 7.15
N ARG A 13 1.42 6.78 8.06
CA ARG A 13 2.85 6.69 7.77
C ARG A 13 3.23 5.22 7.70
N PHE A 14 3.58 4.75 6.50
CA PHE A 14 4.07 3.39 6.27
C PHE A 14 5.50 3.25 6.81
N THR A 15 5.63 3.21 8.13
CA THR A 15 6.89 3.24 8.87
C THR A 15 7.63 1.91 8.81
N ASP A 16 6.89 0.82 8.71
CA ASP A 16 7.43 -0.53 8.78
C ASP A 16 7.80 -1.08 7.41
N LEU A 17 9.02 -1.64 7.31
CA LEU A 17 9.55 -2.23 6.09
C LEU A 17 9.44 -3.75 6.13
N ILE A 18 8.64 -4.32 5.23
CA ILE A 18 8.59 -5.77 5.01
C ILE A 18 9.61 -6.16 3.93
N ARG A 19 10.52 -7.08 4.27
CA ARG A 19 11.49 -7.66 3.32
C ARG A 19 11.07 -9.08 2.97
N VAL A 20 10.84 -9.34 1.68
CA VAL A 20 10.43 -10.65 1.16
C VAL A 20 11.43 -11.17 0.14
N ARG A 21 11.69 -12.48 0.17
CA ARG A 21 12.39 -13.18 -0.91
C ARG A 21 11.38 -13.58 -1.96
N CYS A 22 11.71 -13.38 -3.22
CA CYS A 22 10.84 -13.68 -4.34
C CYS A 22 11.63 -14.20 -5.55
N PRO A 23 10.97 -14.87 -6.51
CA PRO A 23 11.58 -15.20 -7.79
C PRO A 23 12.06 -13.93 -8.51
N PRO A 24 13.12 -14.00 -9.32
CA PRO A 24 13.71 -12.82 -9.97
C PRO A 24 12.75 -12.12 -10.94
N ALA A 25 11.72 -12.82 -11.44
CA ALA A 25 10.71 -12.25 -12.31
C ALA A 25 9.66 -11.42 -11.56
N LEU A 26 9.47 -11.62 -10.25
CA LEU A 26 8.38 -10.98 -9.50
C LEU A 26 8.54 -9.45 -9.39
N PRO A 27 9.73 -8.90 -9.08
CA PRO A 27 9.91 -7.45 -9.02
C PRO A 27 9.57 -6.75 -10.35
N VAL A 28 9.99 -7.34 -11.47
CA VAL A 28 9.72 -6.81 -12.83
C VAL A 28 8.23 -6.83 -13.14
N ALA A 29 7.53 -7.91 -12.77
CA ALA A 29 6.09 -8.00 -12.96
C ALA A 29 5.32 -6.99 -12.10
N ILE A 30 5.77 -6.76 -10.85
CA ILE A 30 5.19 -5.75 -9.95
C ILE A 30 5.38 -4.35 -10.55
N ASP A 31 6.58 -4.01 -11.01
CA ASP A 31 6.87 -2.69 -11.59
C ASP A 31 6.02 -2.43 -12.85
N THR A 32 5.93 -3.43 -13.72
CA THR A 32 5.09 -3.37 -14.92
C THR A 32 3.62 -3.16 -14.58
N ALA A 33 3.10 -3.86 -13.57
CA ALA A 33 1.71 -3.72 -13.14
C ALA A 33 1.48 -2.36 -12.48
N ALA A 34 2.38 -1.92 -11.59
CA ALA A 34 2.31 -0.62 -10.95
C ALA A 34 2.26 0.53 -11.98
N ALA A 35 3.09 0.46 -13.02
CA ALA A 35 3.10 1.42 -14.12
C ALA A 35 1.75 1.49 -14.85
N ARG A 36 1.12 0.33 -15.14
CA ARG A 36 -0.21 0.27 -15.78
C ARG A 36 -1.32 0.89 -14.92
N HIS A 37 -1.14 0.90 -13.60
CA HIS A 37 -2.09 1.46 -12.65
C HIS A 37 -1.76 2.88 -12.18
N LEU A 38 -0.71 3.51 -12.73
CA LEU A 38 -0.21 4.84 -12.33
C LEU A 38 0.12 4.90 -10.82
N MET A 39 0.75 3.84 -10.30
CA MET A 39 1.13 3.69 -8.90
C MET A 39 2.62 3.40 -8.75
N THR A 40 3.15 3.60 -7.54
CA THR A 40 4.46 3.06 -7.18
C THR A 40 4.36 1.56 -6.93
N ALA A 41 5.47 0.82 -7.07
CA ALA A 41 5.52 -0.61 -6.76
C ALA A 41 5.02 -0.92 -5.34
N SER A 42 5.44 -0.12 -4.34
CA SER A 42 4.99 -0.27 -2.95
C SER A 42 3.49 -0.08 -2.82
N GLU A 43 2.92 0.93 -3.48
CA GLU A 43 1.47 1.15 -3.41
C GLU A 43 0.68 0.04 -4.09
N TYR A 44 1.14 -0.39 -5.27
CA TYR A 44 0.53 -1.48 -5.99
C TYR A 44 0.50 -2.77 -5.16
N VAL A 45 1.61 -3.11 -4.50
CA VAL A 45 1.70 -4.28 -3.61
C VAL A 45 0.74 -4.14 -2.44
N ARG A 46 0.72 -3.00 -1.74
CA ARG A 46 -0.20 -2.77 -0.62
C ARG A 46 -1.66 -2.96 -1.03
N ARG A 47 -2.07 -2.33 -2.13
CA ARG A 47 -3.44 -2.45 -2.63
C ARG A 47 -3.78 -3.88 -3.02
N SER A 48 -2.87 -4.57 -3.70
CA SER A 48 -3.05 -5.96 -4.11
C SER A 48 -3.19 -6.90 -2.91
N VAL A 49 -2.39 -6.70 -1.86
CA VAL A 49 -2.46 -7.49 -0.62
C VAL A 49 -3.76 -7.22 0.12
N ILE A 50 -4.17 -5.96 0.29
CA ILE A 50 -5.42 -5.60 0.95
C ILE A 50 -6.62 -6.18 0.21
N ASP A 51 -6.66 -6.04 -1.11
CA ASP A 51 -7.74 -6.57 -1.94
C ASP A 51 -7.84 -8.09 -1.79
N ARG A 52 -6.70 -8.78 -1.84
CA ARG A 52 -6.68 -10.23 -1.68
C ARG A 52 -7.14 -10.66 -0.29
N LEU A 53 -6.64 -10.02 0.77
CA LEU A 53 -7.06 -10.31 2.15
C LEU A 53 -8.57 -10.10 2.34
N ARG A 54 -9.14 -9.05 1.76
CA ARG A 54 -10.59 -8.83 1.78
C ARG A 54 -11.36 -9.92 1.04
N ALA A 55 -10.86 -10.37 -0.11
CA ALA A 55 -11.44 -11.48 -0.86
C ALA A 55 -11.40 -12.80 -0.07
N ASP A 56 -10.38 -12.99 0.76
CA ASP A 56 -10.27 -14.10 1.71
C ASP A 56 -11.09 -13.88 3.01
N GLY A 57 -11.87 -12.79 3.10
CA GLY A 57 -12.76 -12.48 4.23
C GLY A 57 -12.07 -11.80 5.43
N ILE A 58 -10.80 -11.42 5.30
CA ILE A 58 -10.00 -10.80 6.37
C ILE A 58 -10.22 -9.28 6.35
N GLN A 59 -10.81 -8.77 7.43
CA GLN A 59 -10.97 -7.32 7.62
C GLN A 59 -9.70 -6.73 8.26
N ILE A 60 -9.09 -5.77 7.56
CA ILE A 60 -7.91 -5.05 8.05
C ILE A 60 -8.41 -3.75 8.67
N SER A 61 -8.47 -3.71 10.00
CA SER A 61 -8.80 -2.47 10.73
C SER A 61 -7.56 -1.57 10.78
N GLN A 62 -7.76 -0.27 10.54
CA GLN A 62 -6.66 0.71 10.49
C GLN A 62 -6.07 1.03 11.88
N ASP A 63 -6.62 0.48 12.96
CA ASP A 63 -6.24 0.75 14.36
C ASP A 63 -5.19 -0.20 14.97
N ALA A 64 -4.65 -1.16 14.21
CA ALA A 64 -3.67 -2.12 14.73
C ALA A 64 -2.24 -1.54 14.89
N GLY A 65 -2.13 -0.32 15.39
CA GLY A 65 -0.89 0.32 15.81
C GLY A 65 -1.12 1.06 17.12
N THR A 66 -1.06 0.32 18.24
CA THR A 66 -0.90 0.91 19.59
C THR A 66 0.57 0.89 19.98
#